data_AF-A0A965CKZ5-F1
#
_entry.id   AF-A0A965CKZ5-F1
#
_cell.length_a   1.000
_cell.length_b   1.000
_cell.length_c   1.000
_cell.angle_alpha   90.00
_cell.angle_beta   90.00
_cell.angle_gamma   90.00
#
_symmetry.space_group_name_H-M   'P 1'
#
loop_
_entity.id
_entity.type
_entity.pdbx_description
1 polymer ?
#
loop_
_entity_poly.entity_id
_entity_poly.type
_entity_poly.pdbx_seq_one_letter_code
_entity_poly.pdbx_strand_id
1 'polypeptide(L)'
;MKYALAFIGIIAGTLLTIAMMLSWERPPMASTQIGPRGLGMVEINNPRMEAKLQKANVAPEADPPVKLSGVKVKDSKDYQNVKVLGDLDVEEFNRLMGAITNWVS
;
A
#
# COMPACT_ATOMS: atom_id res chain seq x y z
N MET A 1 -36.12 34.27 25.61
CA MET A 1 -36.21 32.78 25.68
C MET A 1 -36.51 32.13 24.32
N LYS A 2 -37.55 32.53 23.59
CA LYS A 2 -37.89 31.94 22.27
C LYS A 2 -36.75 32.00 21.24
N TYR A 3 -36.09 33.15 21.10
CA TYR A 3 -34.95 33.30 20.19
C TYR A 3 -33.69 32.53 20.62
N ALA A 4 -33.49 32.33 21.93
CA ALA A 4 -32.36 31.55 22.46
C ALA A 4 -32.54 30.05 22.20
N LEU A 5 -33.76 29.52 22.39
CA LEU A 5 -34.09 28.13 22.06
C LEU A 5 -34.02 27.87 20.54
N ALA A 6 -34.50 28.82 19.73
CA ALA A 6 -34.37 28.74 18.27
C ALA A 6 -32.90 28.72 17.83
N PHE A 7 -32.05 29.55 18.45
CA PHE A 7 -30.61 29.59 18.15
C PHE A 7 -29.89 28.28 18.53
N ILE A 8 -30.19 27.71 19.70
CA ILE A 8 -29.65 26.41 20.11
C ILE A 8 -30.12 25.29 19.17
N GLY A 9 -31.40 25.32 18.76
CA GLY A 9 -31.95 24.35 17.80
C GLY A 9 -31.25 24.41 16.43
N ILE A 10 -30.93 25.61 15.94
CA ILE A 10 -30.17 25.78 14.69
C ILE A 10 -28.76 25.20 14.83
N ILE A 11 -28.03 25.54 15.90
CA ILE A 11 -26.67 25.03 16.13
C ILE A 11 -26.66 23.51 16.21
N ALA A 12 -27.56 22.92 17.02
CA ALA A 12 -27.70 21.48 17.14
C ALA A 12 -28.02 20.83 15.79
N GLY A 13 -28.95 21.41 15.02
CA GLY A 13 -29.27 20.95 13.67
C GLY A 13 -28.08 20.97 12.72
N THR A 14 -27.32 22.06 12.69
CA THR A 14 -26.11 22.17 11.84
C THR A 14 -25.00 21.21 12.24
N LEU A 15 -24.77 20.99 13.53
CA LEU A 15 -23.76 20.03 13.98
C LEU A 15 -24.14 18.60 13.62
N LEU A 16 -25.43 18.27 13.70
CA LEU A 16 -25.95 16.94 13.37
C LEU A 16 -25.87 16.68 11.86
N THR A 17 -26.18 17.66 11.01
CA THR A 17 -26.01 17.53 9.55
C THR A 17 -24.55 17.42 9.14
N ILE A 18 -23.63 18.17 9.77
CA ILE A 18 -22.19 18.03 9.53
C ILE A 18 -21.72 16.63 9.94
N ALA A 19 -22.15 16.13 11.11
CA ALA A 19 -21.80 14.79 11.58
C ALA A 19 -22.26 13.69 10.60
N MET A 20 -23.43 13.83 9.99
CA MET A 20 -23.95 12.88 8.99
C MET A 20 -23.17 12.88 7.66
N MET A 21 -22.38 13.92 7.38
CA MET A 21 -21.62 14.07 6.14
C MET A 21 -20.14 13.66 6.26
N LEU A 22 -19.67 13.25 7.44
CA LEU A 22 -18.27 12.89 7.68
C LEU A 22 -17.81 11.63 6.93
N SER A 23 -18.73 10.73 6.59
CA SER A 23 -18.44 9.50 5.85
C SER A 23 -18.65 9.62 4.34
N TRP A 24 -19.03 10.79 3.84
CA TRP A 24 -19.35 10.98 2.43
C TRP A 24 -18.08 11.27 1.60
N GLU A 25 -17.91 10.51 0.52
CA GLU A 25 -16.87 10.77 -0.47
C GLU A 25 -17.41 11.59 -1.64
N ARG A 26 -16.73 12.72 -1.91
CA ARG A 26 -17.14 13.65 -2.97
C ARG A 26 -17.06 12.99 -4.36
N PRO A 27 -18.12 13.05 -5.21
CA PRO A 27 -18.07 12.68 -6.62
C PRO A 27 -17.16 13.59 -7.49
N PRO A 28 -16.72 13.18 -8.70
CA PRO A 28 -17.04 11.92 -9.38
C PRO A 28 -16.25 10.72 -8.82
N MET A 29 -16.85 9.54 -8.91
CA MET A 29 -16.23 8.25 -8.63
C MET A 29 -15.93 7.54 -9.95
N ALA A 30 -14.86 6.75 -9.98
CA ALA A 30 -14.55 5.88 -11.12
C ALA A 30 -15.27 4.54 -10.94
N SER A 31 -15.87 4.01 -12.01
CA SER A 31 -16.57 2.74 -12.00
C SER A 31 -16.02 1.81 -13.07
N THR A 32 -15.65 0.60 -12.68
CA THR A 32 -15.14 -0.45 -13.58
C THR A 32 -16.06 -1.66 -13.52
N GLN A 33 -16.64 -2.05 -14.66
CA GLN A 33 -17.50 -3.23 -14.73
C GLN A 33 -16.66 -4.50 -14.83
N ILE A 34 -16.88 -5.45 -13.92
CA ILE A 34 -16.10 -6.69 -13.82
C ILE A 34 -16.88 -7.90 -14.38
N GLY A 35 -18.21 -7.84 -14.40
CA GLY A 35 -19.06 -8.94 -14.88
C GLY A 35 -19.89 -8.62 -16.14
N PRO A 36 -20.74 -9.54 -16.60
CA PRO A 36 -21.69 -9.31 -17.68
C PRO A 36 -22.61 -8.09 -17.47
N ARG A 37 -23.03 -7.45 -18.56
CA ARG A 37 -23.88 -6.25 -18.51
C ARG A 37 -25.22 -6.54 -17.85
N GLY A 38 -25.67 -5.61 -17.00
CA GLY A 38 -26.95 -5.71 -16.28
C GLY A 38 -26.90 -6.51 -14.98
N LEU A 39 -25.76 -7.11 -14.59
CA LEU A 39 -25.64 -7.85 -13.33
C LEU A 39 -25.19 -6.99 -12.14
N GLY A 40 -24.87 -5.71 -12.35
CA GLY A 40 -24.40 -4.81 -11.29
C GLY A 40 -23.02 -5.15 -10.71
N MET A 41 -22.28 -6.07 -11.33
CA MET A 41 -20.91 -6.43 -10.93
C MET A 41 -19.93 -5.32 -11.35
N VAL A 42 -19.80 -4.31 -10.50
CA VAL A 42 -19.00 -3.09 -10.74
C VAL A 42 -18.18 -2.76 -9.49
N GLU A 43 -16.93 -2.39 -9.69
CA GLU A 43 -16.05 -1.81 -8.67
C GLU A 43 -16.12 -0.28 -8.77
N ILE A 44 -16.28 0.39 -7.62
CA ILE A 44 -16.40 1.84 -7.55
C ILE A 44 -15.28 2.37 -6.66
N ASN A 45 -14.34 3.08 -7.27
CA ASN A 45 -13.14 3.60 -6.61
C ASN A 45 -13.10 5.13 -6.65
N ASN A 46 -12.55 5.74 -5.61
CA ASN A 46 -12.34 7.18 -5.56
C ASN A 46 -10.99 7.51 -6.20
N PRO A 47 -10.95 8.20 -7.36
CA PRO A 47 -9.70 8.44 -8.08
C PRO A 47 -8.70 9.27 -7.27
N ARG A 48 -9.17 10.07 -6.31
CA ARG A 48 -8.30 10.88 -5.44
C ARG A 48 -7.62 10.04 -4.36
N MET A 49 -8.33 9.05 -3.82
CA MET A 49 -7.77 8.14 -2.84
C MET A 49 -6.83 7.15 -3.52
N GLU A 50 -7.19 6.67 -4.70
CA GLU A 50 -6.33 5.81 -5.51
C GLU A 50 -5.01 6.50 -5.87
N ALA A 51 -5.03 7.76 -6.32
CA ALA A 51 -3.80 8.50 -6.61
C ALA A 51 -2.91 8.71 -5.37
N LYS A 52 -3.50 8.85 -4.17
CA LYS A 52 -2.74 8.90 -2.91
C LYS A 52 -2.13 7.54 -2.58
N LEU A 53 -2.90 6.46 -2.77
CA LEU A 53 -2.47 5.10 -2.52
C LEU A 53 -1.34 4.69 -3.46
N GLN A 54 -1.44 5.03 -4.74
CA GLN A 54 -0.37 4.80 -5.74
C GLN A 54 0.94 5.48 -5.33
N LYS A 55 0.87 6.73 -4.84
CA LYS A 55 2.05 7.46 -4.34
C LYS A 55 2.64 6.85 -3.06
N ALA A 56 1.81 6.23 -2.22
CA ALA A 56 2.26 5.59 -0.99
C ALA A 56 2.85 4.18 -1.23
N ASN A 57 2.48 3.52 -2.32
CA ASN A 57 2.90 2.15 -2.66
C ASN A 57 3.89 2.13 -3.83
N VAL A 58 4.85 3.06 -3.84
CA VAL A 58 5.93 3.04 -4.83
C VAL A 58 6.93 1.95 -4.41
N ALA A 59 7.16 0.98 -5.28
CA ALA A 59 8.17 -0.04 -5.06
C ALA A 59 9.59 0.57 -5.08
N PRO A 60 10.51 0.09 -4.23
CA PRO A 60 11.91 0.53 -4.28
C PRO A 60 12.56 0.11 -5.60
N GLU A 61 13.60 0.84 -6.00
CA GLU A 61 14.41 0.46 -7.16
C GLU A 61 15.12 -0.88 -6.89
N ALA A 62 15.23 -1.72 -7.92
CA ALA A 62 15.91 -3.00 -7.80
C ALA A 62 17.42 -2.78 -7.72
N ASP A 63 18.08 -3.47 -6.77
CA ASP A 63 19.53 -3.42 -6.65
C ASP A 63 20.21 -3.89 -7.96
N PRO A 64 21.33 -3.27 -8.36
CA PRO A 64 22.03 -3.67 -9.58
C PRO A 64 22.48 -5.13 -9.49
N PRO A 65 22.51 -5.86 -10.63
CA PRO A 65 23.01 -7.23 -10.64
C PRO A 65 24.51 -7.25 -10.30
N VAL A 66 24.93 -8.27 -9.57
CA VAL A 66 26.33 -8.49 -9.22
C VAL A 66 27.00 -9.47 -10.18
N LYS A 67 28.31 -9.31 -10.36
CA LYS A 67 29.11 -10.27 -11.13
C LYS A 67 29.32 -11.52 -10.26
N LEU A 68 28.92 -12.67 -10.78
CA LEU A 68 29.01 -13.94 -10.06
C LEU A 68 30.47 -14.38 -9.90
N SER A 69 30.79 -14.91 -8.72
CA SER A 69 32.09 -15.49 -8.39
C SER A 69 32.26 -16.92 -8.95
N GLY A 70 31.15 -17.62 -9.20
CA GLY A 70 31.09 -19.03 -9.58
C GLY A 70 31.12 -19.99 -8.39
N VAL A 71 31.23 -19.47 -7.16
CA VAL A 71 31.25 -20.26 -5.93
C VAL A 71 29.90 -20.15 -5.25
N LYS A 72 29.26 -21.29 -4.99
CA LYS A 72 28.01 -21.32 -4.23
C LYS A 72 28.28 -21.18 -2.75
N VAL A 73 27.34 -20.58 -2.03
CA VAL A 73 27.43 -20.36 -0.57
C VAL A 73 27.65 -21.66 0.19
N LYS A 74 26.96 -22.73 -0.18
CA LYS A 74 27.13 -24.06 0.45
C LYS A 74 28.51 -24.69 0.25
N ASP A 75 29.22 -24.28 -0.80
CA ASP A 75 30.55 -24.79 -1.15
C ASP A 75 31.67 -23.87 -0.59
N SER A 76 31.31 -22.69 -0.05
CA SER A 76 32.23 -21.76 0.59
C SER A 76 32.53 -22.16 2.05
N LYS A 77 33.78 -21.96 2.48
CA LYS A 77 34.20 -22.21 3.88
C LYS A 77 33.79 -21.10 4.84
N ASP A 78 33.42 -19.93 4.33
CA ASP A 78 33.14 -18.74 5.13
C ASP A 78 31.72 -18.75 5.71
N TYR A 79 30.80 -19.53 5.12
CA TYR A 79 29.40 -19.60 5.53
C TYR A 79 29.06 -20.97 6.13
N GLN A 80 28.81 -21.01 7.45
CA GLN A 80 28.70 -22.28 8.18
C GLN A 80 27.27 -22.74 8.47
N ASN A 81 26.29 -21.83 8.55
CA ASN A 81 24.92 -22.14 9.00
C ASN A 81 23.85 -21.69 8.00
N VAL A 82 24.10 -21.88 6.71
CA VAL A 82 23.15 -21.52 5.64
C VAL A 82 22.25 -22.71 5.33
N LYS A 83 20.97 -22.62 5.72
CA LYS A 83 20.00 -23.74 5.59
C LYS A 83 19.09 -23.66 4.36
N VAL A 84 18.89 -22.45 3.81
CA VAL A 84 17.95 -22.19 2.71
C VAL A 84 18.69 -21.66 1.49
N LEU A 85 19.48 -20.60 1.67
CA LEU A 85 20.12 -19.86 0.58
C LEU A 85 21.47 -20.46 0.13
N GLY A 86 21.67 -21.77 0.29
CA GLY A 86 22.96 -22.42 0.02
C GLY A 86 23.34 -22.54 -1.46
N ASP A 87 22.34 -22.51 -2.36
CA ASP A 87 22.55 -22.65 -3.80
C ASP A 87 22.82 -21.32 -4.52
N LEU A 88 22.76 -20.19 -3.82
CA LEU A 88 23.14 -18.89 -4.38
C LEU A 88 24.66 -18.79 -4.55
N ASP A 89 25.08 -18.00 -5.54
CA ASP A 89 26.46 -17.52 -5.61
C ASP A 89 26.76 -16.64 -4.38
N VAL A 90 28.00 -16.65 -3.89
CA VAL A 90 28.41 -15.83 -2.75
C VAL A 90 28.12 -14.34 -2.98
N GLU A 91 28.36 -13.83 -4.19
CA GLU A 91 28.10 -12.41 -4.49
C GLU A 91 26.60 -12.09 -4.50
N GLU A 92 25.77 -12.99 -5.06
CA GLU A 92 24.32 -12.82 -5.08
C GLU A 92 23.72 -12.95 -3.67
N PHE A 93 24.29 -13.81 -2.83
CA PHE A 93 23.92 -13.91 -1.42
C PHE A 93 24.18 -12.59 -0.70
N ASN A 94 25.34 -11.95 -0.90
CA ASN A 94 25.66 -10.66 -0.29
C ASN A 94 24.74 -9.54 -0.79
N ARG A 95 24.43 -9.51 -2.09
CA ARG A 95 23.43 -8.60 -2.68
C ARG A 95 22.06 -8.79 -2.02
N LEU A 96 21.60 -10.03 -1.89
CA LEU A 96 20.31 -10.35 -1.27
C LEU A 96 20.27 -9.98 0.21
N MET A 97 21.36 -10.18 0.96
CA MET A 97 21.43 -9.75 2.36
C MET A 97 21.28 -8.22 2.47
N GLY A 98 21.94 -7.46 1.59
CA GLY A 98 21.78 -6.01 1.50
C GLY A 98 20.34 -5.58 1.18
N ALA A 99 19.70 -6.27 0.22
CA ALA A 99 18.30 -6.04 -0.12
C ALA A 99 17.36 -6.30 1.08
N ILE A 100 17.57 -7.41 1.81
CA ILE A 100 16.78 -7.74 3.01
C ILE A 100 16.94 -6.67 4.08
N THR A 101 18.16 -6.19 4.34
CA THR A 101 18.41 -5.09 5.28
C THR A 101 17.63 -3.83 4.86
N ASN A 102 17.78 -3.41 3.60
CA ASN A 102 17.07 -2.23 3.08
C ASN A 102 15.54 -2.34 3.19
N TRP A 103 14.99 -3.55 3.10
CA TRP A 103 13.54 -3.78 3.11
C TRP A 103 12.96 -3.96 4.52
N VAL A 104 13.78 -4.40 5.49
CA VAL A 104 13.29 -4.77 6.82
C VAL A 104 13.78 -3.82 7.91
N SER A 105 15.07 -3.49 7.95
CA SER A 105 15.70 -2.71 9.05
C SER A 105 17.03 -2.08 8.69
#